data_AF-A0AAN6MX01-F1
#
_entry.id   AF-A0AAN6MX01-F1
#
_cell.length_a   1.000
_cell.length_b   1.000
_cell.length_c   1.000
_cell.angle_alpha   90.00
_cell.angle_beta   90.00
_cell.angle_gamma   90.00
#
_symmetry.space_group_name_H-M   'P 1'
#
loop_
_entity.id
_entity.type
_entity.pdbx_description
1 polymer ?
#
loop_
_entity_poly.entity_id
_entity_poly.type
_entity_poly.pdbx_seq_one_letter_code
_entity_poly.pdbx_strand_id
1 'polypeptide(L)'
;MIEVGPMARRDALTLLERKLGSLPDKDVAANLVQALDFVPLAISQAAAYIQARAPRSSAEKYVAEFRESARKKSRLLEYDGGDLRRDGGASNAVLTTWQISFDHIRSKRRSAADLLSLMSFFD
;
A
#
# COMPACT_ATOMS: atom_id res chain seq x y z
N MET A 1 -4.55 -6.87 -17.79
CA MET A 1 -4.58 -6.23 -16.45
C MET A 1 -4.99 -4.78 -16.67
N ILE A 2 -6.10 -4.33 -16.10
CA ILE A 2 -6.52 -2.93 -16.22
C ILE A 2 -5.84 -2.18 -15.09
N GLU A 3 -4.75 -1.48 -15.38
CA GLU A 3 -4.15 -0.56 -14.42
C GLU A 3 -5.07 0.65 -14.26
N VAL A 4 -5.59 0.83 -13.06
CA VAL A 4 -6.36 2.02 -12.71
C VAL A 4 -5.35 3.01 -12.12
N GLY A 5 -4.93 3.96 -12.95
CA GLY A 5 -4.07 5.07 -12.54
C GLY A 5 -4.75 6.00 -11.51
N PRO A 6 -4.01 6.97 -10.96
CA PRO A 6 -4.54 7.95 -10.01
C PRO A 6 -5.73 8.69 -10.64
N MET A 7 -6.82 8.82 -9.87
CA MET A 7 -8.03 9.49 -10.34
C MET A 7 -7.93 11.00 -10.18
N ALA A 8 -8.76 11.77 -10.87
CA ALA A 8 -8.79 13.21 -10.70
C ALA A 8 -9.16 13.58 -9.24
N ARG A 9 -8.57 14.65 -8.71
CA ARG A 9 -8.80 15.12 -7.33
C ARG A 9 -10.29 15.26 -6.99
N ARG A 10 -11.10 15.76 -7.94
CA ARG A 10 -12.55 15.94 -7.74
C ARG A 10 -13.22 14.58 -7.54
N ASP A 11 -12.92 13.61 -8.39
CA ASP A 11 -13.48 12.26 -8.32
C ASP A 11 -13.02 11.52 -7.07
N ALA A 12 -11.78 11.75 -6.63
CA ALA A 12 -11.25 11.21 -5.38
C ALA A 12 -12.03 11.70 -4.15
N LEU A 13 -12.32 13.00 -4.10
CA LEU A 13 -13.12 13.60 -3.01
C LEU A 13 -14.57 13.10 -3.06
N THR A 14 -15.18 13.03 -4.25
CA THR A 14 -16.53 12.47 -4.41
C THR A 14 -16.60 11.00 -4.02
N LEU A 15 -15.58 10.21 -4.37
CA LEU A 15 -15.49 8.81 -3.94
C LEU A 15 -15.40 8.71 -2.42
N LEU A 16 -14.54 9.52 -1.80
CA LEU A 16 -14.37 9.55 -0.35
C LEU A 16 -15.69 9.92 0.36
N GLU A 17 -16.38 10.95 -0.11
CA GLU A 17 -17.69 11.38 0.40
C GLU A 17 -18.72 10.26 0.33
N ARG A 18 -18.86 9.67 -0.87
CA ARG A 18 -19.80 8.58 -1.10
C ARG A 18 -19.52 7.38 -0.22
N LYS A 19 -18.24 7.12 0.07
CA LYS A 19 -17.86 6.01 0.94
C LYS A 19 -18.10 6.32 2.40
N LEU A 20 -17.74 7.50 2.91
CA LEU A 20 -17.91 7.90 4.31
C LEU A 20 -19.34 8.27 4.69
N GLY A 21 -20.21 8.56 3.71
CA GLY A 21 -21.59 9.02 3.94
C GLY A 21 -21.70 10.52 4.20
N SER A 22 -20.64 11.14 4.69
CA SER A 22 -20.46 12.59 4.72
C SER A 22 -18.98 12.94 4.50
N LEU A 23 -18.73 14.08 3.87
CA LEU A 23 -17.37 14.57 3.72
C LEU A 23 -16.88 15.12 5.07
N PRO A 24 -15.67 14.74 5.52
CA PRO A 24 -14.97 15.46 6.58
C PRO A 24 -14.76 16.93 6.21
N ASP A 25 -14.11 17.68 7.10
CA ASP A 25 -13.58 19.00 6.74
C ASP A 25 -12.81 18.93 5.40
N LYS A 26 -12.98 19.95 4.55
CA LYS A 26 -12.46 19.95 3.18
C LYS A 26 -10.95 19.78 3.14
N ASP A 27 -10.23 20.38 4.08
CA ASP A 27 -8.77 20.30 4.12
C ASP A 27 -8.32 18.91 4.58
N VAL A 28 -9.05 18.31 5.52
CA VAL A 28 -8.81 16.93 5.97
C VAL A 28 -9.09 15.93 4.85
N ALA A 29 -10.21 16.07 4.15
CA ALA A 29 -10.55 15.23 3.02
C ALA A 29 -9.52 15.36 1.89
N ALA A 30 -9.09 16.58 1.57
CA ALA A 30 -8.06 16.86 0.58
C ALA A 30 -6.70 16.26 0.95
N ASN A 31 -6.33 16.32 2.23
CA ASN A 31 -5.10 15.74 2.75
C ASN A 31 -5.16 14.20 2.72
N LEU A 32 -6.30 13.60 3.07
CA LEU A 32 -6.49 12.16 3.03
C LEU A 32 -6.36 11.60 1.60
N VAL A 33 -7.07 12.18 0.62
CA VAL A 33 -6.97 11.68 -0.77
C VAL A 33 -5.59 11.90 -1.38
N GLN A 34 -4.87 12.96 -0.96
CA GLN A 34 -3.51 13.21 -1.38
C GLN A 34 -2.53 12.20 -0.75
N ALA A 35 -2.68 11.89 0.54
CA ALA A 35 -1.84 10.89 1.21
C ALA A 35 -2.02 9.48 0.61
N LEU A 36 -3.14 9.24 -0.07
CA LEU A 36 -3.47 7.98 -0.75
C LEU A 36 -3.18 8.03 -2.25
N ASP A 37 -2.40 9.02 -2.71
CA ASP A 37 -2.00 9.22 -4.10
C ASP A 37 -3.17 9.20 -5.11
N PHE A 38 -4.36 9.61 -4.66
CA PHE A 38 -5.59 9.57 -5.45
C PHE A 38 -5.94 8.18 -6.02
N VAL A 39 -5.46 7.09 -5.39
CA VAL A 39 -5.75 5.72 -5.82
C VAL A 39 -7.16 5.32 -5.34
N PRO A 40 -8.10 4.99 -6.25
CA PRO A 40 -9.50 4.74 -5.89
C PRO A 40 -9.68 3.61 -4.87
N LEU A 41 -8.87 2.56 -5.00
CA LEU A 41 -8.90 1.40 -4.10
C LEU A 41 -8.43 1.79 -2.69
N ALA A 42 -7.34 2.56 -2.59
CA ALA A 42 -6.80 3.02 -1.32
C ALA A 42 -7.80 3.94 -0.60
N ILE A 43 -8.46 4.85 -1.34
CA ILE A 43 -9.53 5.72 -0.81
C ILE A 43 -10.70 4.89 -0.27
N SER A 44 -11.14 3.88 -1.03
CA SER A 44 -12.23 3.00 -0.62
C SER A 44 -11.90 2.22 0.66
N GLN A 45 -10.65 1.72 0.77
CA GLN A 45 -10.19 0.99 1.94
C GLN A 45 -10.05 1.89 3.17
N ALA A 46 -9.49 3.10 3.01
CA ALA A 46 -9.39 4.08 4.09
C ALA A 46 -10.77 4.46 4.63
N ALA A 47 -11.72 4.76 3.75
CA ALA A 47 -13.09 5.11 4.13
C ALA A 47 -13.81 3.97 4.86
N ALA A 48 -13.62 2.72 4.43
CA ALA A 48 -14.17 1.55 5.10
C ALA A 48 -13.57 1.35 6.50
N TYR A 49 -12.25 1.54 6.65
CA TYR A 49 -11.57 1.44 7.94
C TYR A 49 -12.06 2.50 8.93
N ILE A 50 -12.17 3.76 8.48
CA ILE A 50 -12.64 4.87 9.31
C ILE A 50 -14.06 4.59 9.82
N GLN A 51 -14.97 4.17 8.94
CA GLN A 51 -16.34 3.81 9.33
C GLN A 51 -16.40 2.63 10.29
N ALA A 52 -15.66 1.55 10.00
CA ALA A 52 -15.66 0.35 10.84
C ALA A 52 -15.12 0.62 12.25
N ARG A 53 -14.37 1.70 12.44
CA ARG A 53 -13.78 2.09 13.73
C ARG A 53 -14.40 3.34 14.33
N ALA A 54 -15.45 3.90 13.74
CA ALA A 54 -16.17 5.02 14.34
C ALA A 54 -16.78 4.61 15.70
N PRO A 55 -16.73 5.47 16.74
CA PRO A 55 -16.17 6.82 16.77
C PRO A 55 -14.68 6.89 17.19
N ARG A 56 -14.00 5.75 17.34
CA ARG A 56 -12.60 5.68 17.82
C ARG A 56 -11.55 6.09 16.77
N SER A 57 -11.98 6.28 15.53
CA SER A 57 -11.14 6.71 14.40
C SER A 57 -11.82 7.84 13.64
N SER A 58 -11.00 8.73 13.07
CA SER A 58 -11.39 9.85 12.23
C SER A 58 -10.46 9.92 11.02
N ALA A 59 -10.80 10.72 10.01
CA ALA A 59 -9.95 10.92 8.84
C ALA A 59 -8.57 11.49 9.21
N GLU A 60 -8.51 12.44 10.13
CA GLU A 60 -7.26 13.04 10.63
C GLU A 60 -6.38 11.99 11.32
N LYS A 61 -6.98 11.19 12.20
CA LYS A 61 -6.27 10.13 12.93
C LYS A 61 -5.73 9.09 11.96
N TYR A 62 -6.52 8.70 10.97
CA TYR A 62 -6.09 7.75 9.93
C TYR A 62 -4.89 8.30 9.14
N VAL A 63 -4.92 9.57 8.71
CA VAL A 63 -3.80 10.20 8.00
C VAL A 63 -2.53 10.20 8.83
N ALA A 64 -2.63 10.47 10.14
CA ALA A 64 -1.48 10.41 11.05
C ALA A 64 -0.89 9.00 11.14
N GLU A 65 -1.73 7.98 11.40
CA GLU A 65 -1.33 6.56 11.48
C GLU A 65 -0.69 6.07 10.16
N PHE A 66 -1.27 6.46 9.03
CA PHE A 66 -0.77 6.11 7.70
C PHE A 66 0.63 6.68 7.44
N ARG A 67 0.84 7.97 7.73
CA ARG A 67 2.13 8.65 7.54
C ARG A 67 3.21 8.09 8.47
N GLU A 68 2.87 7.76 9.71
CA GLU A 68 3.79 7.13 10.64
C GLU A 68 4.24 5.75 10.13
N SER A 69 3.28 4.95 9.67
CA SER A 69 3.53 3.62 9.10
C SER A 69 4.42 3.69 7.85
N ALA A 70 4.16 4.65 6.96
CA ALA A 70 4.99 4.89 5.77
C ALA A 70 6.43 5.28 6.13
N ARG A 71 6.63 6.19 7.09
CA ARG A 71 7.97 6.57 7.58
C ARG A 71 8.70 5.42 8.26
N LYS A 72 8.00 4.57 9.02
CA LYS A 72 8.59 3.39 9.66
C LYS A 72 9.06 2.39 8.60
N LYS A 73 8.26 2.16 7.56
CA LYS A 73 8.62 1.29 6.44
C LYS A 73 9.83 1.83 5.66
N SER A 74 9.87 3.13 5.37
CA SER A 74 11.01 3.78 4.71
C SER A 74 12.31 3.60 5.49
N ARG A 75 12.29 3.82 6.81
CA ARG A 75 13.47 3.65 7.68
C ARG A 75 13.97 2.21 7.77
N LEU A 76 13.06 1.23 7.75
CA LEU A 76 13.44 -0.19 7.71
C LEU A 76 14.12 -0.56 6.39
N LEU A 77 13.64 0.00 5.27
CA LEU A 77 14.22 -0.23 3.93
C LEU A 77 15.58 0.48 3.76
N GLU A 78 15.77 1.66 4.34
CA GLU A 78 17.07 2.34 4.37
C GLU A 78 18.12 1.56 5.16
N TYR A 79 17.69 0.87 6.23
CA TYR A 79 18.56 0.03 7.05
C TYR A 79 18.97 -1.29 6.36
N ASP A 80 18.13 -1.81 5.46
CA ASP A 80 18.37 -3.07 4.72
C ASP A 80 19.08 -2.84 3.35
N GLY A 81 19.28 -1.58 2.96
CA GLY A 81 19.68 -1.16 1.62
C GLY A 81 21.19 -0.96 1.39
N GLY A 82 22.05 -1.82 1.95
CA GLY A 82 23.50 -1.72 1.77
C GLY A 82 24.03 -2.04 0.35
N ASP A 83 23.30 -2.79 -0.49
CA ASP A 83 23.94 -3.44 -1.65
C ASP A 83 23.15 -3.45 -2.98
N LEU A 84 22.01 -2.75 -3.09
CA LEU A 84 21.18 -2.81 -4.31
C LEU A 84 20.94 -1.45 -4.97
N ARG A 85 21.90 -0.52 -4.82
CA ARG A 85 21.90 0.78 -5.51
C ARG A 85 22.26 0.66 -7.00
N ARG A 86 21.42 -0.03 -7.76
CA ARG A 86 21.31 0.19 -9.21
C ARG A 86 19.85 -0.09 -9.62
N ASP A 87 19.11 0.99 -9.84
CA ASP A 87 17.69 1.07 -10.26
C ASP A 87 16.62 0.77 -9.17
N GLY A 88 16.74 1.45 -8.03
CA GLY A 88 16.09 1.15 -6.74
C GLY A 88 14.59 1.41 -6.55
N GLY A 89 13.78 1.62 -7.60
CA GLY A 89 12.33 1.86 -7.46
C GLY A 89 11.46 0.66 -7.82
N ALA A 90 11.36 0.38 -9.12
CA ALA A 90 10.54 -0.70 -9.65
C ALA A 90 11.13 -2.10 -9.37
N SER A 91 12.46 -2.24 -9.46
CA SER A 91 13.16 -3.50 -9.19
C SER A 91 12.96 -3.95 -7.73
N ASN A 92 12.97 -3.01 -6.78
CA ASN A 92 12.74 -3.31 -5.36
C ASN A 92 11.31 -3.78 -5.07
N ALA A 93 10.30 -3.18 -5.72
CA ALA A 93 8.92 -3.63 -5.54
C ALA A 93 8.73 -5.04 -6.11
N VAL A 94 9.27 -5.30 -7.30
CA VAL A 94 9.20 -6.62 -7.94
C VAL A 94 9.92 -7.67 -7.12
N LEU A 95 11.16 -7.40 -6.67
CA LEU A 95 11.95 -8.31 -5.83
C LEU A 95 11.28 -8.56 -4.48
N THR A 96 10.77 -7.51 -3.83
CA THR A 96 10.07 -7.64 -2.54
C THR A 96 8.82 -8.49 -2.69
N THR A 97 8.01 -8.25 -3.71
CA THR A 97 6.81 -9.05 -3.99
C THR A 97 7.19 -10.50 -4.26
N TRP A 98 8.23 -10.75 -5.06
CA TRP A 98 8.73 -12.10 -5.32
C TRP A 98 9.18 -12.81 -4.05
N GLN A 99 9.92 -12.12 -3.19
CA GLN A 99 10.43 -12.70 -1.95
C GLN A 99 9.30 -13.04 -0.97
N ILE A 100 8.30 -12.17 -0.84
CA ILE A 100 7.10 -12.44 -0.02
C ILE A 100 6.35 -13.66 -0.56
N SER A 101 6.17 -13.76 -1.87
CA SER A 101 5.51 -14.90 -2.49
C SER A 101 6.32 -16.19 -2.28
N PHE A 102 7.63 -16.14 -2.44
CA PHE A 102 8.51 -17.27 -2.24
C PHE A 102 8.50 -17.75 -0.78
N ASP A 103 8.56 -16.82 0.18
CA ASP A 103 8.47 -17.14 1.61
C ASP A 103 7.12 -17.73 2.00
N HIS A 104 6.03 -17.24 1.40
CA HIS A 104 4.71 -17.82 1.59
C HIS A 104 4.67 -19.28 1.13
N ILE A 105 5.18 -19.57 -0.07
CA ILE A 105 5.27 -20.94 -0.60
C ILE A 105 6.14 -21.80 0.30
N ARG A 106 7.30 -21.31 0.73
CA ARG A 106 8.22 -22.03 1.63
C ARG A 106 7.59 -22.36 2.98
N SER A 107 6.78 -21.46 3.53
CA SER A 107 6.06 -21.67 4.81
C SER A 107 4.92 -22.68 4.70
N LYS A 108 4.24 -22.73 3.56
CA LYS A 108 3.10 -23.64 3.33
C LYS A 108 3.54 -25.01 2.85
N ARG A 109 4.56 -25.07 1.99
CA ARG A 109 5.01 -26.29 1.33
C ARG A 109 6.47 -26.15 0.90
N ARG A 110 7.38 -26.49 1.80
CA ARG A 110 8.84 -26.35 1.59
C ARG A 110 9.33 -27.01 0.30
N SER A 111 8.86 -28.23 -0.01
CA SER A 111 9.22 -28.94 -1.25
C SER A 111 8.83 -28.22 -2.54
N ALA A 112 7.79 -27.38 -2.52
CA ALA A 112 7.41 -26.57 -3.67
C ALA A 112 8.35 -25.36 -3.85
N ALA A 113 8.80 -24.76 -2.75
CA ALA A 113 9.81 -23.70 -2.80
C ALA A 113 11.17 -24.24 -3.25
N ASP A 114 11.56 -25.44 -2.79
CA ASP A 114 12.79 -26.09 -3.20
C ASP A 114 12.77 -26.42 -4.70
N LEU A 115 11.64 -26.89 -5.23
CA LEU A 115 11.45 -27.12 -6.67
C LEU A 115 11.52 -25.81 -7.49
N LEU A 116 10.86 -24.75 -7.04
CA LEU A 116 10.91 -23.43 -7.67
C LEU A 116 12.35 -22.87 -7.69
N SER A 117 13.09 -23.06 -6.59
CA SER A 117 14.48 -22.66 -6.51
C SER A 117 15.37 -23.50 -7.43
N LEU A 118 15.07 -24.78 -7.62
CA LEU A 118 15.79 -25.64 -8.55
C LEU A 118 15.51 -25.24 -10.01
N MET A 119 14.24 -24.94 -10.33
CA MET A 119 13.81 -24.48 -11.65
C MET A 119 14.49 -23.17 -12.07
N SER A 120 14.81 -22.27 -11.14
CA SER A 120 15.52 -21.02 -11.48
C SER A 120 16.97 -21.20 -11.93
N PHE A 121 17.52 -22.41 -11.86
CA PHE A 121 18.85 -22.74 -12.38
C PHE A 121 18.82 -23.37 -13.79
N PHE A 122 17.62 -23.63 -14.34
CA PHE A 122 17.44 -24.11 -15.71
C PHE A 122 16.85 -22.97 -16.55
N ASP A 123 17.60 -22.53 -17.56
CA ASP A 123 17.20 -21.50 -18.53
C ASP A 123 16.46 -22.13 -19.72
#